data_AF-A0A4U0SN15-F1
#
_entry.id   AF-A0A4U0SN15-F1
#
_cell.length_a   1.000
_cell.length_b   1.000
_cell.length_c   1.000
_cell.angle_alpha   90.00
_cell.angle_beta   90.00
_cell.angle_gamma   90.00
#
_symmetry.space_group_name_H-M   'P 1'
#
loop_
_entity.id
_entity.type
_entity.pdbx_description
1 polymer ?
#
loop_
_entity_poly.entity_id
_entity_poly.type
_entity_poly.pdbx_seq_one_letter_code
_entity_poly.pdbx_strand_id
1 'polypeptide(L)' 'MAELLELDAEVLRAYLSELTDWLGELSDREPGRIVDLGSGTGTGTLALAQHFTQAGITALDLSPQMLHRLSKKASGSRR' A
#
# COMPACT_ATOMS: atom_id res chain seq x y z
N MET A 1 -5.23 -12.85 -16.37
CA MET A 1 -4.00 -12.14 -15.94
C MET A 1 -4.22 -11.24 -14.73
N ALA A 2 -5.32 -10.49 -14.61
CA ALA A 2 -5.59 -9.68 -13.40
C ALA A 2 -5.89 -10.53 -12.14
N GLU A 3 -6.56 -11.67 -12.30
CA GLU A 3 -6.93 -12.56 -11.20
C GLU A 3 -5.71 -13.23 -10.52
N LEU A 4 -4.68 -13.60 -11.31
CA LEU A 4 -3.42 -14.13 -10.79
C LEU A 4 -2.64 -13.07 -9.99
N LEU A 5 -2.67 -11.81 -10.44
CA LEU A 5 -2.04 -10.69 -9.74
C LEU A 5 -2.81 -10.28 -8.46
N GLU A 6 -4.13 -10.50 -8.41
CA GLU A 6 -4.92 -10.30 -7.19
C GLU A 6 -4.62 -11.38 -6.15
N LEU A 7 -4.46 -12.64 -6.57
CA LEU A 7 -4.04 -13.75 -5.70
C LEU A 7 -2.63 -13.54 -5.13
N ASP A 8 -1.68 -13.13 -5.97
CA ASP A 8 -0.32 -12.79 -5.51
C ASP A 8 -0.34 -11.62 -4.51
N ALA A 9 -1.20 -10.63 -4.72
CA ALA A 9 -1.34 -9.50 -3.80
C ALA A 9 -1.94 -9.91 -2.43
N GLU A 10 -2.73 -10.98 -2.38
CA GLU A 10 -3.28 -11.53 -1.14
C GLU A 10 -2.21 -12.31 -0.36
N VAL A 11 -1.39 -13.11 -1.06
CA VAL A 11 -0.24 -13.82 -0.47
C VAL A 11 0.81 -12.82 0.05
N LEU A 12 1.09 -11.76 -0.72
CA LEU A 12 2.02 -10.70 -0.33
C LEU A 12 1.49 -9.79 0.78
N ARG A 13 0.17 -9.75 1.02
CA ARG A 13 -0.43 -8.89 2.05
C ARG A 13 0.06 -9.25 3.46
N ALA A 14 0.16 -10.55 3.77
CA ALA A 14 0.65 -11.00 5.07
C ALA A 14 2.12 -10.62 5.26
N TYR A 15 2.94 -10.81 4.23
CA TYR A 15 4.35 -10.41 4.23
C TYR A 15 4.54 -8.89 4.35
N LEU A 16 3.72 -8.11 3.65
CA LEU A 16 3.72 -6.65 3.74
C LEU A 16 3.30 -6.18 5.13
N SER A 17 2.31 -6.83 5.77
CA SER A 17 1.90 -6.51 7.14
C SER A 17 3.03 -6.77 8.13
N GLU A 18 3.68 -7.93 8.06
CA GLU A 18 4.77 -8.32 8.94
C GLU A 18 6.00 -7.39 8.80
N LEU A 19 6.32 -6.99 7.56
CA LEU A 19 7.34 -5.97 7.31
C LEU A 19 6.95 -4.59 7.85
N THR A 20 5.67 -4.23 7.78
CA THR A 20 5.16 -2.95 8.25
C THR A 20 5.21 -2.87 9.78
N ASP A 21 4.85 -3.97 10.46
CA ASP A 21 4.94 -4.10 11.91
C ASP A 21 6.40 -3.97 12.37
N TRP A 22 7.33 -4.65 11.69
CA TRP A 22 8.76 -4.58 11.99
C TRP A 22 9.37 -3.18 11.74
N LEU A 23 8.89 -2.47 10.72
CA LEU A 23 9.27 -1.08 10.45
C LEU A 23 8.79 -0.12 11.56
N GLY A 24 7.61 -0.39 12.13
CA GLY A 24 7.10 0.31 13.30
C GLY A 24 8.00 0.13 14.53
N GLU A 25 8.51 -1.09 14.75
CA GLU A 25 9.44 -1.39 15.85
C GLU A 25 10.81 -0.73 15.71
N LEU A 26 11.28 -0.52 14.47
CA LEU A 26 12.57 0.11 14.19
C LEU A 26 12.56 1.64 14.31
N SER A 27 11.40 2.26 14.49
CA SER A 27 11.25 3.71 14.57
C SER A 27 10.62 4.13 15.90
N ASP A 28 11.30 4.98 16.67
CA ASP A 28 10.76 5.55 17.92
C ASP A 28 9.45 6.35 17.74
N ARG A 29 9.08 6.63 16.48
CA ARG A 29 7.91 7.40 16.08
C ARG A 29 7.44 6.99 14.70
N GLU A 30 6.14 7.13 14.48
CA GLU A 30 5.50 6.88 13.19
C GLU A 30 6.14 7.73 12.06
N PRO A 31 6.45 7.16 10.88
CA PRO A 31 7.02 7.91 9.77
C PRO A 31 6.01 8.93 9.23
N GLY A 32 6.45 10.19 9.05
CA GLY A 32 5.57 11.24 8.53
C GLY A 32 5.23 11.12 7.04
N ARG A 33 6.05 10.41 6.25
CA ARG A 33 5.81 10.14 4.83
C ARG A 33 6.35 8.79 4.38
N ILE A 34 5.60 8.13 3.50
CA ILE A 34 5.94 6.81 2.94
C ILE A 34 5.75 6.86 1.42
N VAL A 35 6.68 6.28 0.67
CA VAL A 35 6.61 6.16 -0.79
C VAL A 35 6.58 4.68 -1.17
N ASP A 36 5.53 4.27 -1.88
CA ASP A 36 5.34 2.92 -2.39
C ASP A 36 5.73 2.86 -3.87
N LEU A 37 6.81 2.15 -4.19
CA LEU A 37 7.38 2.05 -5.53
C LEU A 37 6.91 0.76 -6.23
N GLY A 38 6.24 0.89 -7.36
CA GLY A 38 5.63 -0.25 -8.05
C GLY A 38 4.34 -0.71 -7.37
N SER A 39 3.51 0.25 -6.96
CA SER A 39 2.31 0.04 -6.14
C SER A 39 1.29 -0.96 -6.75
N GLY A 40 1.34 -1.19 -8.06
CA GLY A 40 0.47 -2.12 -8.77
C GLY A 40 -1.01 -1.80 -8.52
N THR A 41 -1.77 -2.79 -8.09
CA THR A 41 -3.20 -2.63 -7.79
C THR A 41 -3.47 -1.89 -6.46
N GLY A 42 -2.42 -1.55 -5.71
CA GLY A 42 -2.44 -0.71 -4.51
C GLY A 42 -2.76 -1.42 -3.20
N THR A 43 -2.72 -2.76 -3.16
CA THR A 43 -2.99 -3.52 -1.92
C THR A 43 -2.01 -3.13 -0.80
N GLY A 44 -0.71 -3.05 -1.12
CA GLY A 44 0.33 -2.62 -0.18
C GLY A 44 0.14 -1.16 0.24
N THR A 45 -0.05 -0.25 -0.71
CA THR A 45 -0.33 1.16 -0.44
C THR A 45 -1.48 1.35 0.57
N LEU A 46 -2.59 0.62 0.40
CA LEU A 46 -3.75 0.73 1.28
C LEU A 46 -3.51 0.10 2.65
N ALA A 47 -2.75 -1.00 2.73
CA ALA A 47 -2.35 -1.58 4.00
C ALA A 47 -1.46 -0.61 4.80
N LEU A 48 -0.49 0.03 4.13
CA LEU A 48 0.33 1.09 4.72
C LEU A 48 -0.54 2.26 5.21
N ALA A 49 -1.57 2.66 4.47
CA ALA A 49 -2.46 3.76 4.85
C ALA A 49 -3.32 3.43 6.08
N GLN A 50 -3.68 2.16 6.25
CA GLN A 50 -4.45 1.69 7.41
C GLN A 50 -3.58 1.56 8.65
N HIS A 51 -2.32 1.14 8.47
CA HIS A 51 -1.38 0.96 9.58
C HIS A 51 -0.78 2.28 10.05
N PHE A 52 -0.35 3.13 9.11
CA PHE A 52 0.27 4.43 9.39
C PHE A 52 -0.71 5.59 9.14
N THR A 53 -1.63 5.77 10.08
CA THR A 53 -2.73 6.75 9.97
C THR A 53 -2.28 8.21 9.89
N GLN A 54 -1.08 8.52 10.38
CA GLN A 54 -0.53 9.88 10.38
C GLN A 54 0.48 10.12 9.25
N ALA A 55 0.86 9.07 8.52
CA ALA A 55 1.78 9.16 7.41
C ALA A 55 1.09 9.67 6.14
N GLY A 56 1.75 10.59 5.43
CA GLY A 56 1.41 10.89 4.05
C GLY A 56 1.95 9.81 3.11
N ILE A 57 1.08 9.11 2.39
CA ILE A 57 1.47 8.03 1.48
C ILE A 57 1.39 8.45 0.02
N THR A 58 2.47 8.21 -0.72
CA THR A 58 2.56 8.43 -2.17
C THR A 58 2.82 7.12 -2.89
N ALA A 59 1.90 6.70 -3.76
CA ALA A 59 2.09 5.54 -4.62
C ALA A 59 2.66 5.94 -5.98
N LEU A 60 3.67 5.21 -6.45
CA LEU A 60 4.30 5.37 -7.75
C LEU A 60 4.18 4.05 -8.54
N ASP A 61 3.81 4.17 -9.81
CA ASP A 61 3.75 3.04 -10.73
C ASP A 61 4.01 3.52 -12.17
N LEU A 62 4.60 2.66 -13.00
CA LEU A 62 4.83 2.96 -14.42
C LEU A 62 3.56 2.81 -15.25
N SER A 63 2.55 2.08 -14.77
CA SER A 63 1.26 1.91 -15.43
C SER A 63 0.27 2.99 -14.99
N PRO A 64 -0.16 3.89 -15.90
CA PRO A 64 -1.22 4.85 -15.60
C PRO A 64 -2.55 4.16 -15.26
N GLN A 65 -2.81 2.98 -15.83
CA GLN A 65 -4.02 2.21 -15.53
C GLN A 65 -4.03 1.71 -14.08
N MET A 66 -2.87 1.30 -13.54
CA MET A 66 -2.73 0.88 -12.14
C MET A 66 -2.97 2.05 -11.19
N LEU A 67 -2.35 3.20 -11.44
CA LEU A 67 -2.58 4.42 -10.66
C LEU A 67 -4.05 4.87 -10.68
N HIS A 68 -4.71 4.78 -11.84
CA HIS A 68 -6.13 5.08 -11.95
C HIS A 68 -6.99 4.15 -11.07
N ARG A 69 -6.73 2.83 -11.12
CA ARG A 69 -7.44 1.86 -10.28
C ARG A 69 -7.21 2.10 -8.79
N LEU A 70 -5.97 2.34 -8.39
CA LEU A 70 -5.62 2.65 -7.00
C LEU A 70 -6.32 3.93 -6.52
N SER A 71 -6.31 4.99 -7.33
CA SER A 71 -7.03 6.24 -7.02
C SER A 71 -8.53 6.00 -6.79
N LYS A 72 -9.17 5.15 -7.60
CA LYS A 72 -10.58 4.75 -7.40
C LYS A 72 -10.79 3.96 -6.11
N LYS A 73 -9.91 3.03 -5.76
CA LYS A 73 -9.98 2.28 -4.49
C LYS A 73 -9.79 3.21 -3.28
N ALA A 74 -8.78 4.08 -3.32
CA ALA A 74 -8.48 5.02 -2.24
C ALA A 74 -9.61 6.02 -1.99
N SER A 75 -10.24 6.54 -3.05
CA SER A 75 -11.40 7.43 -2.92
C SER A 75 -12.66 6.73 -2.37
N GLY A 76 -12.81 5.42 -2.59
CA GLY A 76 -13.88 4.61 -2.00
C GLY A 76 -13.63 4.22 -0.54
N SER A 77 -12.38 4.25 -0.07
CA SER A 77 -11.96 3.82 1.28
C SER A 77 -12.02 4.92 2.34
N ARG A 78 -12.39 6.15 1.97
CA ARG A 78 -12.34 7.35 2.85
C ARG A 78 -13.59 7.52 3.75
N ARG A 79 -14.16 6.42 4.25
CA ARG A 79 -15.31 6.44 5.16
C ARG A 79 -14.88 6.57 6.62
#